data_AF-A0A9D7P6I1-F1
#
_entry.id   AF-A0A9D7P6I1-F1
#
_cell.length_a   1.000
_cell.length_b   1.000
_cell.length_c   1.000
_cell.angle_alpha   90.00
_cell.angle_beta   90.00
_cell.angle_gamma   90.00
#
_symmetry.space_group_name_H-M   'P 1'
#
loop_
_entity.id
_entity.type
_entity.pdbx_description
1 polymer ?
#
loop_
_entity_poly.entity_id
_entity_poly.type
_entity_poly.pdbx_seq_one_letter_code
_entity_poly.pdbx_strand_id
1 'polypeptide(L)'
;MYCHPEPPVDGVEQFFMLAASPGELAANLLHEKTGAFSKALMEELEKQEASWPPEMSRLNSQLMERFTMLRDSGKAGQTPSHFWYREWNGSEGTIGSFKRHSPAKAVAQIPLSNEDRDELVLALLELEAMASREERENVIKDLRQEIKFNIPYSNKDRFHVDNLVKTALNYPGGLQEVIRVVNRFKGADEIAWQKLKVILDKLNIVID
;
A
#
# COMPACT_ATOMS: atom_id res chain seq x y z
N MET A 1 23.28 -16.36 20.69
CA MET A 1 23.87 -15.02 20.44
C MET A 1 22.93 -14.32 19.47
N TYR A 2 22.01 -13.52 19.98
CA TYR A 2 21.04 -12.82 19.14
C TYR A 2 21.62 -11.46 18.80
N CYS A 3 21.81 -11.15 17.52
CA CYS A 3 22.10 -9.79 17.09
C CYS A 3 20.89 -8.93 17.43
N HIS A 4 21.05 -8.04 18.41
CA HIS A 4 20.16 -6.89 18.53
C HIS A 4 20.46 -5.96 17.35
N PRO A 5 19.46 -5.46 16.62
CA PRO A 5 19.71 -4.37 15.68
C PRO A 5 20.23 -3.17 16.47
N GLU A 6 21.41 -2.69 16.10
CA GLU A 6 21.94 -1.47 16.69
C GLU A 6 20.98 -0.30 16.41
N PRO A 7 20.81 0.62 17.38
CA PRO A 7 20.04 1.82 17.14
C PRO A 7 20.67 2.59 15.95
N PRO A 8 19.84 3.23 15.10
CA PRO A 8 20.35 4.01 13.98
C PRO A 8 21.33 5.09 14.45
N VAL A 9 22.43 5.25 13.71
CA VAL A 9 23.50 6.21 14.01
C VAL A 9 23.01 7.64 13.73
N ASP A 10 23.16 8.54 14.71
CA ASP A 10 22.80 9.95 14.58
C ASP A 10 23.53 10.65 13.42
N GLY A 11 22.83 11.53 12.71
CA GLY A 11 23.39 12.37 11.65
C GLY A 11 23.57 11.69 10.28
N VAL A 12 23.08 10.45 10.11
CA VAL A 12 23.16 9.73 8.85
C VAL A 12 21.91 9.97 7.99
N GLU A 13 22.09 10.51 6.80
CA GLU A 13 21.03 10.64 5.79
C GLU A 13 20.86 9.31 5.03
N GLN A 14 19.62 8.85 4.88
CA GLN A 14 19.30 7.63 4.14
C GLN A 14 18.34 7.94 2.97
N PHE A 15 18.71 7.48 1.78
CA PHE A 15 17.90 7.62 0.57
C PHE A 15 17.59 6.24 -0.02
N PHE A 16 16.30 5.98 -0.26
CA PHE A 16 15.83 4.74 -0.87
C PHE A 16 15.17 5.06 -2.21
N MET A 17 15.59 4.36 -3.25
CA MET A 17 14.95 4.40 -4.57
C MET A 17 14.59 2.99 -5.01
N LEU A 18 13.33 2.79 -5.39
CA LEU A 18 12.80 1.52 -5.84
C LEU A 18 12.51 1.55 -7.35
N ALA A 19 12.84 0.44 -8.01
CA ALA A 19 12.72 0.32 -9.47
C ALA A 19 11.29 0.31 -10.00
N ALA A 20 10.33 -0.03 -9.15
CA ALA A 20 8.92 -0.16 -9.50
C ALA A 20 8.06 0.18 -8.29
N SER A 21 6.80 0.54 -8.55
CA SER A 21 5.82 0.74 -7.50
C SER A 21 5.39 -0.60 -6.88
N PRO A 22 4.81 -0.61 -5.67
CA PRO A 22 4.25 -1.82 -5.09
C PRO A 22 3.25 -2.49 -6.05
N GLY A 23 3.45 -3.76 -6.36
CA GLY A 23 2.61 -4.52 -7.29
C GLY A 23 2.98 -4.40 -8.77
N GLU A 24 3.93 -3.53 -9.14
CA GLU A 24 4.47 -3.45 -10.49
C GLU A 24 5.70 -4.35 -10.65
N LEU A 25 5.86 -4.93 -11.85
CA LEU A 25 7.08 -5.64 -12.20
C LEU A 25 8.15 -4.65 -12.67
N ALA A 26 9.35 -4.73 -12.09
CA ALA A 26 10.50 -4.04 -12.62
C ALA A 26 10.86 -4.60 -14.01
N ALA A 27 11.01 -3.71 -14.98
CA ALA A 27 11.35 -4.02 -16.36
C ALA A 27 12.85 -4.30 -16.50
N ASN A 28 13.14 -5.43 -17.12
CA ASN A 28 14.49 -5.80 -17.53
C ASN A 28 14.67 -5.54 -19.02
N LEU A 29 15.81 -4.94 -19.38
CA LEU A 29 16.26 -4.83 -20.76
C LEU A 29 16.92 -6.16 -21.15
N LEU A 30 16.13 -7.10 -21.66
CA LEU A 30 16.54 -8.48 -21.93
C LEU A 30 17.80 -8.59 -22.80
N HIS A 31 18.00 -7.67 -23.76
CA HIS A 31 19.16 -7.67 -24.65
C HIS A 31 20.44 -7.19 -23.96
N GLU A 32 20.32 -6.35 -22.93
CA GLU A 32 21.44 -5.75 -22.21
C GLU A 32 21.68 -6.43 -20.84
N LYS A 33 20.84 -7.41 -20.48
CA LYS A 33 20.86 -8.14 -19.20
C LYS A 33 20.91 -7.22 -17.97
N THR A 34 20.28 -6.05 -18.07
CA THR A 34 20.25 -5.05 -17.00
C THR A 34 18.83 -4.57 -16.72
N GLY A 35 18.58 -4.13 -15.50
CA GLY A 35 17.31 -3.49 -15.12
C GLY A 35 17.20 -2.10 -15.74
N ALA A 36 16.05 -1.76 -16.31
CA ALA A 36 15.82 -0.46 -16.92
C ALA A 36 16.04 0.70 -15.92
N PHE A 37 15.65 0.47 -14.66
CA PHE A 37 15.87 1.41 -13.57
C PHE A 37 17.36 1.61 -13.26
N SER A 38 18.10 0.53 -13.02
CA SER A 38 19.52 0.61 -12.67
C SER A 38 20.34 1.25 -13.78
N LYS A 39 20.04 0.95 -15.05
CA LYS A 39 20.67 1.61 -16.19
C LYS A 39 20.41 3.11 -16.19
N ALA A 40 19.16 3.53 -16.06
CA ALA A 40 18.80 4.95 -16.04
C ALA A 40 19.46 5.67 -14.85
N LEU A 41 19.50 5.05 -13.67
CA LEU A 41 20.14 5.60 -12.48
C LEU A 41 21.65 5.82 -12.69
N MET A 42 22.35 4.82 -13.25
CA MET A 42 23.78 4.94 -13.54
C MET A 42 24.05 6.05 -14.55
N GLU A 43 23.25 6.15 -15.61
CA GLU A 43 23.38 7.20 -16.61
C GLU A 43 23.12 8.61 -16.05
N GLU A 44 22.20 8.77 -15.08
CA GLU A 44 22.01 10.07 -14.43
C GLU A 44 23.12 10.39 -13.41
N LEU A 45 23.67 9.38 -12.72
CA LEU A 45 24.82 9.55 -11.82
C LEU A 45 26.07 9.97 -12.60
N GLU A 46 26.33 9.39 -13.77
CA GLU A 46 27.46 9.75 -14.65
C GLU A 46 27.40 11.19 -15.17
N LYS A 47 26.22 11.82 -15.17
CA LYS A 47 26.04 13.23 -15.57
C LYS A 47 26.30 14.21 -14.43
N GLN A 48 26.36 13.74 -13.18
CA GLN A 48 26.72 14.58 -12.04
C GLN A 48 28.25 14.67 -11.94
N GLU A 49 28.77 15.82 -11.50
CA GLU A 49 30.17 15.90 -11.11
C GLU A 49 30.43 14.95 -9.93
N ALA A 50 31.61 14.33 -9.89
CA ALA A 50 32.00 13.31 -8.92
C ALA A 50 32.16 13.87 -7.50
N SER A 51 31.03 14.25 -6.89
CA SER A 51 30.89 14.66 -5.51
C SER A 51 30.11 13.58 -4.76
N TRP A 52 30.64 13.17 -3.61
CA TRP A 52 29.99 12.19 -2.74
C TRP A 52 29.62 12.85 -1.41
N PRO A 53 28.34 12.75 -0.96
CA PRO A 53 27.23 12.07 -1.63
C PRO A 53 26.69 12.85 -2.85
N PRO A 54 26.10 12.17 -3.85
CA PRO A 54 25.46 12.83 -4.99
C PRO A 54 24.22 13.63 -4.58
N GLU A 55 23.82 14.58 -5.43
CA GLU A 55 22.62 15.42 -5.21
C GLU A 55 21.35 14.60 -5.48
N MET A 56 20.93 13.82 -4.48
CA MET A 56 19.87 12.82 -4.59
C MET A 56 18.51 13.39 -5.00
N SER A 57 18.17 14.60 -4.54
CA SER A 57 16.91 15.27 -4.88
C SER A 57 16.83 15.61 -6.38
N ARG A 58 17.95 16.07 -6.95
CA ARG A 58 18.06 16.36 -8.38
C ARG A 58 18.06 15.08 -9.21
N LEU A 59 18.81 14.07 -8.77
CA LEU A 59 18.88 12.74 -9.39
C LEU A 59 17.49 12.11 -9.53
N ASN A 60 16.74 12.12 -8.43
CA ASN A 60 15.38 11.59 -8.38
C ASN A 60 14.42 12.34 -9.32
N SER A 61 14.47 13.67 -9.34
CA SER A 61 13.60 14.48 -10.21
C SER A 61 13.81 14.14 -11.69
N GLN A 62 15.06 14.03 -12.12
CA GLN A 62 15.42 13.68 -13.50
C GLN A 62 14.99 12.25 -13.86
N LEU A 63 15.14 11.32 -12.92
CA LEU A 63 14.76 9.93 -13.12
C LEU A 63 13.22 9.78 -13.27
N MET A 64 12.44 10.49 -12.45
CA MET A 64 10.97 10.50 -12.53
C MET A 64 10.44 11.09 -13.85
N GLU A 65 11.06 12.18 -14.32
CA GLU A 65 10.73 12.79 -15.62
C GLU A 65 11.00 11.81 -16.77
N ARG A 66 12.16 11.15 -16.75
CA ARG A 66 12.55 10.17 -17.76
C ARG A 66 11.60 8.98 -17.83
N PHE A 67 11.20 8.42 -16.70
CA PHE A 67 10.24 7.31 -16.68
C PHE A 67 8.82 7.73 -17.06
N THR A 68 8.45 8.99 -16.84
CA THR A 68 7.21 9.56 -17.37
C THR A 68 7.23 9.54 -18.91
N MET A 69 8.32 10.00 -19.54
CA MET A 69 8.47 9.97 -21.00
C MET A 69 8.50 8.54 -21.57
N LEU A 70 9.11 7.59 -20.87
CA LEU A 70 9.13 6.18 -21.30
C LEU A 70 7.73 5.54 -21.26
N ARG A 71 6.89 5.95 -20.31
CA ARG A 71 5.49 5.51 -20.22
C ARG A 71 4.63 6.12 -21.31
N ASP A 72 4.74 7.43 -21.52
CA ASP A 72 3.97 8.13 -22.55
C ASP A 72 4.32 7.64 -23.97
N SER A 73 5.56 7.13 -24.14
CA SER A 73 6.00 6.49 -25.39
C SER A 73 5.72 4.97 -25.47
N GLY A 74 5.07 4.38 -24.45
CA GLY A 74 4.75 2.94 -24.40
C GLY A 74 5.95 2.01 -24.25
N LYS A 75 7.13 2.55 -23.95
CA LYS A 75 8.40 1.81 -23.85
C LYS A 75 8.68 1.25 -22.46
N ALA A 76 7.97 1.73 -21.44
CA ALA A 76 8.02 1.16 -20.08
C ALA A 76 6.67 1.33 -19.37
N GLY A 77 6.19 0.27 -18.71
CA GLY A 77 4.98 0.31 -17.87
C GLY A 77 5.26 0.57 -16.38
N GLN A 78 6.53 0.71 -15.98
CA GLN A 78 6.93 0.86 -14.58
C GLN A 78 6.95 2.33 -14.14
N THR A 79 6.62 2.55 -12.87
CA THR A 79 6.75 3.84 -12.19
C THR A 79 7.77 3.71 -11.06
N PRO A 80 8.99 4.27 -11.20
CA PRO A 80 9.94 4.33 -10.11
C PRO A 80 9.35 5.06 -8.90
N SER A 81 9.71 4.60 -7.71
CA SER A 81 9.25 5.19 -6.45
C SER A 81 10.45 5.59 -5.60
N HIS A 82 10.40 6.76 -4.96
CA HIS A 82 11.46 7.25 -4.06
C HIS A 82 10.89 7.56 -2.67
N PHE A 83 11.73 7.43 -1.64
CA PHE A 83 11.40 7.79 -0.25
C PHE A 83 12.46 8.71 0.35
N TRP A 84 12.05 9.56 1.29
CA TRP A 84 12.92 10.49 2.00
C TRP A 84 12.56 10.51 3.50
N TYR A 85 13.47 10.83 4.43
CA TYR A 85 13.13 11.25 5.80
C TYR A 85 14.33 11.85 6.57
N ARG A 86 14.05 12.53 7.70
CA ARG A 86 14.98 12.99 8.75
C ARG A 86 14.22 13.45 10.00
N GLU A 87 14.62 13.07 11.23
CA GLU A 87 14.27 13.69 12.55
C GLU A 87 15.32 13.28 13.62
N TRP A 88 15.62 13.98 14.74
CA TRP A 88 14.75 14.59 15.77
C TRP A 88 15.13 16.00 16.26
N ASN A 89 16.06 16.72 15.62
CA ASN A 89 16.36 18.12 16.01
C ASN A 89 16.32 19.14 14.86
N GLY A 90 15.66 18.82 13.75
CA GLY A 90 15.55 19.67 12.57
C GLY A 90 15.01 18.91 11.37
N SER A 91 13.78 18.41 11.52
CA SER A 91 13.08 17.45 10.67
C SER A 91 13.02 17.76 9.18
N GLU A 92 12.84 16.72 8.34
CA GLU A 92 11.79 16.66 7.29
C GLU A 92 11.72 15.25 6.61
N GLY A 93 10.51 14.81 6.18
CA GLY A 93 10.07 13.42 5.92
C GLY A 93 9.61 13.06 4.48
N THR A 94 9.43 11.77 4.15
CA THR A 94 8.49 11.14 3.18
C THR A 94 8.45 9.59 3.30
N ILE A 95 7.52 9.09 4.10
CA ILE A 95 6.84 7.80 3.89
C ILE A 95 5.39 8.16 3.54
N GLY A 96 4.99 8.07 2.27
CA GLY A 96 3.56 8.19 1.90
C GLY A 96 3.14 8.99 0.68
N SER A 97 4.01 9.41 -0.24
CA SER A 97 3.55 9.92 -1.56
C SER A 97 3.29 8.78 -2.55
N PHE A 98 2.45 7.83 -2.12
CA PHE A 98 1.41 7.37 -3.02
C PHE A 98 0.70 8.66 -3.45
N LYS A 99 0.78 9.03 -4.74
CA LYS A 99 -0.40 9.68 -5.29
C LYS A 99 -1.51 8.67 -5.07
N ARG A 100 -2.25 8.79 -3.96
CA ARG A 100 -3.67 8.49 -3.98
C ARG A 100 -4.12 9.14 -5.28
N HIS A 101 -4.57 8.35 -6.24
CA HIS A 101 -5.50 8.92 -7.19
C HIS A 101 -6.52 9.62 -6.32
N SER A 102 -6.53 10.95 -6.39
CA SER A 102 -7.61 11.71 -5.77
C SER A 102 -8.85 11.06 -6.34
N PRO A 103 -9.71 10.43 -5.51
CA PRO A 103 -10.93 9.88 -6.04
C PRO A 103 -11.61 11.04 -6.72
N ALA A 104 -11.96 10.88 -7.99
CA ALA A 104 -12.81 11.82 -8.67
C ALA A 104 -14.04 12.02 -7.76
N LYS A 105 -14.09 13.18 -7.08
CA LYS A 105 -15.03 13.58 -6.02
C LYS A 105 -15.02 12.67 -4.78
N ALA A 106 -14.36 13.14 -3.72
CA ALA A 106 -14.68 12.73 -2.35
C ALA A 106 -16.11 13.20 -2.00
N VAL A 107 -17.09 12.33 -2.25
CA VAL A 107 -18.41 12.41 -1.63
C VAL A 107 -18.25 11.82 -0.22
N ALA A 108 -18.79 12.52 0.78
CA ALA A 108 -18.62 12.24 2.21
C ALA A 108 -18.59 10.73 2.53
N GLN A 109 -17.41 10.25 2.95
CA GLN A 109 -17.22 8.88 3.43
C GLN A 109 -17.82 8.76 4.82
N ILE A 110 -18.44 7.61 5.14
CA ILE A 110 -18.96 7.30 6.47
C ILE A 110 -17.79 7.39 7.46
N PRO A 111 -17.73 8.39 8.35
CA PRO A 111 -16.69 8.42 9.36
C PRO A 111 -17.08 7.44 10.46
N LEU A 112 -16.59 6.20 10.39
CA LEU A 112 -16.66 5.28 11.52
C LEU A 112 -15.75 5.78 12.63
N SER A 113 -16.25 5.73 13.88
CA SER A 113 -15.41 5.98 15.04
C SER A 113 -14.33 4.90 15.15
N ASN A 114 -13.24 5.18 15.87
CA ASN A 114 -12.20 4.17 16.09
C ASN A 114 -12.75 2.96 16.87
N GLU A 115 -13.69 3.17 17.79
CA GLU A 115 -14.32 2.12 18.57
C GLU A 115 -15.20 1.22 17.70
N ASP A 116 -16.04 1.82 16.86
CA ASP A 116 -16.90 1.08 15.92
C ASP A 116 -16.09 0.30 14.88
N ARG A 117 -14.97 0.86 14.43
CA ARG A 117 -14.04 0.16 13.53
C ARG A 117 -13.40 -1.03 14.22
N ASP A 118 -12.94 -0.87 15.45
CA ASP A 118 -12.32 -1.95 16.22
C ASP A 118 -13.32 -3.07 16.49
N GLU A 119 -14.56 -2.75 16.82
CA GLU A 119 -15.66 -3.72 16.98
C GLU A 119 -15.94 -4.49 15.68
N LEU A 120 -16.00 -3.78 14.55
CA LEU A 120 -16.15 -4.39 13.23
C LEU A 120 -14.99 -5.32 12.87
N VAL A 121 -13.75 -4.92 13.14
CA VAL A 121 -12.55 -5.74 12.89
C VAL A 121 -12.58 -7.00 13.73
N LEU A 122 -12.94 -6.91 15.02
CA LEU A 122 -13.06 -8.08 15.89
C LEU A 122 -14.14 -9.05 15.40
N ALA A 123 -15.30 -8.54 14.98
CA ALA A 123 -16.36 -9.38 14.44
C ALA A 123 -15.98 -10.04 13.10
N LEU A 124 -15.26 -9.33 12.23
CA LEU A 124 -14.71 -9.92 11.02
C LEU A 124 -13.74 -11.06 11.34
N LEU A 125 -12.88 -10.90 12.35
CA LEU A 125 -11.93 -11.94 12.77
C LEU A 125 -12.60 -13.17 13.41
N GLU A 126 -13.88 -13.12 13.76
CA GLU A 126 -14.62 -14.32 14.19
C GLU A 126 -15.03 -15.23 13.01
N LEU A 127 -14.97 -14.73 11.77
CA LEU A 127 -15.27 -15.52 10.56
C LEU A 127 -13.99 -16.22 10.09
N GLU A 128 -14.08 -17.51 9.79
CA GLU A 128 -12.97 -18.31 9.24
C GLU A 128 -12.39 -17.67 7.97
N ALA A 129 -13.28 -17.12 7.13
CA ALA A 129 -12.95 -16.37 5.92
C ALA A 129 -11.96 -15.21 6.11
N MET A 130 -11.87 -14.68 7.33
CA MET A 130 -11.04 -13.52 7.68
C MET A 130 -10.00 -13.83 8.75
N ALA A 131 -10.26 -14.83 9.60
CA ALA A 131 -9.33 -15.35 10.59
C ALA A 131 -8.16 -16.09 9.93
N SER A 132 -8.45 -16.96 8.95
CA SER A 132 -7.43 -17.69 8.21
C SER A 132 -6.72 -16.76 7.23
N ARG A 133 -5.39 -16.80 7.24
CA ARG A 133 -4.58 -16.06 6.27
C ARG A 133 -4.91 -16.46 4.83
N GLU A 134 -5.04 -17.75 4.57
CA GLU A 134 -5.30 -18.27 3.24
C GLU A 134 -6.67 -17.81 2.71
N GLU A 135 -7.71 -17.97 3.53
CA GLU A 135 -9.07 -17.56 3.15
C GLU A 135 -9.18 -16.04 2.98
N ARG A 136 -8.52 -15.27 3.85
CA ARG A 136 -8.50 -13.81 3.75
C ARG A 136 -7.84 -13.34 2.46
N GLU A 137 -6.77 -14.00 2.00
CA GLU A 137 -6.16 -13.69 0.71
C GLU A 137 -7.12 -14.00 -0.46
N ASN A 138 -7.96 -15.04 -0.34
CA ASN A 138 -9.00 -15.32 -1.34
C ASN A 138 -10.07 -14.21 -1.36
N VAL A 139 -10.50 -13.74 -0.18
CA VAL A 139 -11.39 -12.57 -0.06
C VAL A 139 -10.75 -11.34 -0.71
N ILE A 140 -9.48 -11.04 -0.43
CA ILE A 140 -8.79 -9.86 -0.97
C ILE A 140 -8.64 -9.93 -2.50
N LYS A 141 -8.37 -11.12 -3.07
CA LYS A 141 -8.25 -11.32 -4.52
C LYS A 141 -9.54 -11.00 -5.29
N ASP A 142 -10.69 -11.23 -4.66
CA ASP A 142 -12.02 -11.01 -5.23
C ASP A 142 -12.53 -9.56 -5.12
N LEU A 143 -11.78 -8.68 -4.44
CA LEU A 143 -12.07 -7.25 -4.41
C LEU A 143 -11.66 -6.57 -5.72
N ARG A 144 -12.29 -5.43 -6.04
CA ARG A 144 -11.85 -4.56 -7.13
C ARG A 144 -10.40 -4.12 -6.94
N GLN A 145 -9.75 -3.86 -8.07
CA GLN A 145 -8.32 -3.56 -8.13
C GLN A 145 -7.91 -2.38 -7.23
N GLU A 146 -8.76 -1.35 -7.17
CA GLU A 146 -8.53 -0.14 -6.37
C GLU A 146 -8.45 -0.44 -4.87
N ILE A 147 -9.23 -1.39 -4.35
CA ILE A 147 -9.16 -1.76 -2.93
C ILE A 147 -8.00 -2.73 -2.74
N LYS A 148 -7.95 -3.83 -3.49
CA LYS A 148 -6.98 -4.91 -3.26
C LYS A 148 -5.52 -4.47 -3.30
N PHE A 149 -5.17 -3.55 -4.20
CA PHE A 149 -3.78 -3.09 -4.37
C PHE A 149 -3.37 -2.00 -3.38
N ASN A 150 -4.32 -1.44 -2.63
CA ASN A 150 -4.06 -0.36 -1.67
C ASN A 150 -4.12 -0.82 -0.20
N ILE A 151 -4.37 -2.11 0.07
CA ILE A 151 -4.37 -2.65 1.44
C ILE A 151 -2.92 -2.84 1.90
N PRO A 152 -2.46 -2.14 2.95
CA PRO A 152 -1.15 -2.41 3.51
C PRO A 152 -1.10 -3.80 4.15
N TYR A 153 -0.14 -4.62 3.72
CA TYR A 153 0.05 -5.95 4.30
C TYR A 153 0.53 -5.87 5.75
N SER A 154 0.02 -6.78 6.58
CA SER A 154 0.52 -7.01 7.94
C SER A 154 0.59 -8.51 8.21
N ASN A 155 1.65 -8.95 8.89
CA ASN A 155 1.79 -10.34 9.34
C ASN A 155 0.92 -10.67 10.58
N LYS A 156 0.35 -9.64 11.22
CA LYS A 156 -0.60 -9.79 12.32
C LYS A 156 -2.01 -9.67 11.77
N ASP A 157 -2.84 -10.69 11.97
CA ASP A 157 -4.17 -10.80 11.38
C ASP A 157 -5.06 -9.59 11.70
N ARG A 158 -5.14 -9.19 12.97
CA ARG A 158 -5.93 -8.01 13.38
C ARG A 158 -5.54 -6.74 12.65
N PHE A 159 -4.24 -6.49 12.49
CA PHE A 159 -3.76 -5.30 11.78
C PHE A 159 -4.00 -5.40 10.28
N HIS A 160 -3.96 -6.60 9.70
CA HIS A 160 -4.25 -6.78 8.27
C HIS A 160 -5.74 -6.57 7.97
N VAL A 161 -6.63 -7.05 8.84
CA VAL A 161 -8.07 -6.82 8.73
C VAL A 161 -8.42 -5.34 8.97
N ASP A 162 -7.78 -4.69 9.95
CA ASP A 162 -7.94 -3.24 10.18
C ASP A 162 -7.49 -2.42 8.96
N ASN A 163 -6.35 -2.78 8.36
CA ASN A 163 -5.85 -2.17 7.12
C ASN A 163 -6.83 -2.35 5.95
N LEU A 164 -7.44 -3.53 5.81
CA LEU A 164 -8.49 -3.79 4.83
C LEU A 164 -9.70 -2.88 5.03
N VAL A 165 -10.25 -2.82 6.26
CA VAL A 165 -11.42 -2.00 6.59
C VAL A 165 -11.13 -0.51 6.36
N LYS A 166 -9.99 0.00 6.84
CA LYS A 166 -9.55 1.38 6.60
C LYS A 166 -9.42 1.69 5.12
N THR A 167 -8.86 0.77 4.34
CA THR A 167 -8.71 0.93 2.90
C THR A 167 -10.07 1.01 2.24
N ALA A 168 -10.96 0.06 2.54
CA ALA A 168 -12.30 -0.02 1.97
C ALA A 168 -13.17 1.21 2.24
N LEU A 169 -13.05 1.82 3.43
CA LEU A 169 -13.76 3.06 3.79
C LEU A 169 -13.36 4.26 2.91
N ASN A 170 -12.17 4.22 2.30
CA ASN A 170 -11.72 5.29 1.40
C ASN A 170 -12.39 5.23 0.01
N TYR A 171 -13.18 4.19 -0.28
CA TYR A 171 -13.82 4.00 -1.58
C TYR A 171 -15.34 3.95 -1.46
N PRO A 172 -16.09 4.63 -2.35
CA PRO A 172 -17.55 4.53 -2.39
C PRO A 172 -18.00 3.07 -2.53
N GLY A 173 -18.84 2.60 -1.62
CA GLY A 173 -19.33 1.21 -1.60
C GLY A 173 -18.27 0.17 -1.22
N GLY A 174 -17.05 0.59 -0.83
CA GLY A 174 -15.93 -0.33 -0.61
C GLY A 174 -16.15 -1.26 0.59
N LEU A 175 -16.70 -0.76 1.70
CA LEU A 175 -16.98 -1.61 2.85
C LEU A 175 -18.10 -2.61 2.52
N GLN A 176 -19.15 -2.19 1.83
CA GLN A 176 -20.24 -3.06 1.37
C GLN A 176 -19.71 -4.16 0.44
N GLU A 177 -18.76 -3.83 -0.44
CA GLU A 177 -18.07 -4.80 -1.28
C GLU A 177 -17.30 -5.83 -0.46
N VAL A 178 -16.50 -5.39 0.51
CA VAL A 178 -15.77 -6.30 1.42
C VAL A 178 -16.74 -7.25 2.11
N ILE A 179 -17.83 -6.74 2.70
CA ILE A 179 -18.79 -7.59 3.41
C ILE A 179 -19.49 -8.57 2.46
N ARG A 180 -19.85 -8.15 1.23
CA ARG A 180 -20.42 -9.05 0.23
C ARG A 180 -19.46 -10.16 -0.18
N VAL A 181 -18.18 -9.85 -0.34
CA VAL A 181 -17.18 -10.87 -0.68
C VAL A 181 -17.00 -11.81 0.50
N VAL A 182 -16.84 -11.30 1.72
CA VAL A 182 -16.76 -12.13 2.94
C VAL A 182 -17.97 -13.06 3.06
N ASN A 183 -19.19 -12.60 2.76
CA ASN A 183 -20.38 -13.45 2.75
C ASN A 183 -20.31 -14.64 1.77
N ARG A 184 -19.57 -14.51 0.66
CA ARG A 184 -19.38 -15.62 -0.30
C ARG A 184 -18.43 -16.68 0.25
N PHE A 185 -17.47 -16.27 1.08
CA PHE A 185 -16.42 -17.13 1.64
C PHE A 185 -16.71 -17.60 3.07
N LYS A 186 -17.78 -17.12 3.74
CA LYS A 186 -18.08 -17.39 5.15
C LYS A 186 -18.28 -18.88 5.52
N GLY A 187 -18.43 -19.77 4.55
CA GLY A 187 -18.68 -21.19 4.80
C GLY A 187 -19.89 -21.43 5.71
N ALA A 188 -19.69 -22.18 6.79
CA ALA A 188 -20.72 -22.56 7.77
C ALA A 188 -20.83 -21.62 8.98
N ASP A 189 -20.14 -20.47 8.98
CA ASP A 189 -20.02 -19.56 10.12
C ASP A 189 -21.26 -18.67 10.32
N GLU A 190 -22.44 -19.29 10.40
CA GLU A 190 -23.70 -18.55 10.49
C GLU A 190 -23.79 -17.73 11.80
N ILE A 191 -23.23 -18.23 12.90
CA ILE A 191 -23.26 -17.50 14.19
C ILE A 191 -22.40 -16.23 14.14
N ALA A 192 -21.17 -16.32 13.65
CA ALA A 192 -20.28 -15.17 13.50
C ALA A 192 -20.85 -14.17 12.48
N TRP A 193 -21.49 -14.67 11.42
CA TRP A 193 -22.18 -13.84 10.44
C TRP A 193 -23.35 -13.05 11.05
N GLN A 194 -24.16 -13.67 11.92
CA GLN A 194 -25.24 -12.96 12.60
C GLN A 194 -24.72 -11.87 13.55
N LYS A 195 -23.62 -12.12 14.27
CA LYS A 195 -22.98 -11.07 15.10
C LYS A 195 -22.49 -9.90 14.25
N LEU A 196 -21.84 -10.20 13.12
CA LEU A 196 -21.39 -9.18 12.19
C LEU A 196 -22.58 -8.35 11.68
N LYS A 197 -23.71 -8.97 11.32
CA LYS A 197 -24.93 -8.27 10.92
C LYS A 197 -25.44 -7.29 11.97
N VAL A 198 -25.48 -7.69 13.25
CA VAL A 198 -25.90 -6.79 14.35
C VAL A 198 -25.02 -5.54 14.41
N ILE A 199 -23.71 -5.70 14.21
CA ILE A 199 -22.77 -4.57 14.17
C ILE A 199 -23.02 -3.72 12.93
N LEU A 200 -23.22 -4.32 11.75
CA LEU A 200 -23.49 -3.57 10.52
C LEU A 200 -24.79 -2.77 10.59
N ASP A 201 -25.84 -3.34 11.20
CA ASP A 201 -27.11 -2.66 11.47
C ASP A 201 -26.91 -1.48 12.42
N LYS A 202 -26.16 -1.66 13.51
CA LYS A 202 -25.78 -0.57 14.44
C LYS A 202 -25.06 0.56 13.71
N LEU A 203 -24.24 0.24 12.71
CA LEU A 203 -23.44 1.20 11.94
C LEU A 203 -24.17 1.76 10.71
N ASN A 204 -25.45 1.41 10.49
CA ASN A 204 -26.24 1.78 9.30
C ASN A 204 -25.56 1.39 7.97
N ILE A 205 -24.83 0.27 7.95
CA ILE A 205 -24.20 -0.25 6.74
C ILE A 205 -25.15 -1.23 6.06
N VAL A 206 -25.83 -0.77 5.02
CA VAL A 206 -26.74 -1.60 4.22
C VAL A 206 -25.94 -2.51 3.30
N ILE A 207 -26.25 -3.81 3.32
CA ILE A 207 -25.76 -4.80 2.36
C ILE A 207 -26.94 -5.20 1.46
N ASP A 208 -26.84 -4.91 0.16
CA ASP A 208 -27.74 -5.45 -0.86
C ASP A 208 -27.39 -6.90 -1.24
#